data_AF-A0AAW0WFS9-F1
#
_entry.id   AF-A0AAW0WFS9-F1
#
_cell.length_a   1.000
_cell.length_b   1.000
_cell.length_c   1.000
_cell.angle_alpha   90.00
_cell.angle_beta   90.00
_cell.angle_gamma   90.00
#
_symmetry.space_group_name_H-M   'P 1'
#
loop_
_entity.id
_entity.type
_entity.pdbx_description
1 polymer ?
#
loop_
_entity_poly.entity_id
_entity_poly.type
_entity_poly.pdbx_seq_one_letter_code
_entity_poly.pdbx_strand_id
1 'polypeptide(L)'
;VNMAEESIQVLEERVKKLEEKIFGPLPKDAEYPEVVSTLASLGGQLGSALGTRDRMMMVMKRLEELERYLDPSYGESLELTDSIKLDLVLAREEQLRNQYQHLNTMNSLKSVLDSQHISDTANLGDELIQITNRHNQDEEAATQQSIQIKQMLDQYNAIVSFNMRKALLDVCL
;
A
#
# COMPACT_ATOMS: atom_id res chain seq x y z
N VAL A 1 -58.18 -85.99 -23.01
CA VAL A 1 -56.78 -86.29 -22.63
C VAL A 1 -55.81 -85.35 -23.37
N ASN A 2 -55.94 -85.16 -24.68
CA ASN A 2 -55.01 -84.32 -25.49
C ASN A 2 -54.84 -82.84 -25.10
N MET A 3 -55.86 -82.13 -24.58
CA MET A 3 -55.70 -80.71 -24.23
C MET A 3 -54.82 -80.47 -22.99
N ALA A 4 -54.73 -81.46 -22.10
CA ALA A 4 -53.90 -81.36 -20.89
C ALA A 4 -52.41 -81.57 -21.21
N GLU A 5 -52.08 -82.45 -22.15
CA GLU A 5 -50.69 -82.69 -22.58
C GLU A 5 -50.11 -81.48 -23.33
N GLU A 6 -50.91 -80.84 -24.18
CA GLU A 6 -50.47 -79.67 -24.95
C GLU A 6 -50.20 -78.45 -24.05
N SER A 7 -51.03 -78.26 -23.01
CA SER A 7 -50.82 -77.20 -22.02
C SER A 7 -49.65 -77.49 -21.09
N ILE A 8 -49.35 -78.76 -20.80
CA ILE A 8 -48.13 -79.17 -20.08
C ILE A 8 -46.88 -78.88 -20.92
N GLN A 9 -46.88 -79.20 -22.21
CA GLN A 9 -45.75 -78.95 -23.11
C GLN A 9 -45.42 -77.45 -23.24
N VAL A 10 -46.44 -76.59 -23.38
CA VAL A 10 -46.24 -75.13 -23.41
C VAL A 10 -45.67 -74.63 -22.08
N LEU A 11 -46.10 -75.21 -20.96
CA LEU A 11 -45.59 -74.83 -19.65
C LEU A 11 -44.13 -75.29 -19.47
N GLU A 12 -43.79 -76.51 -19.91
CA GLU A 12 -42.41 -77.00 -19.91
C GLU A 12 -41.48 -76.14 -20.76
N GLU A 13 -41.90 -75.72 -21.95
CA GLU A 13 -41.09 -74.86 -22.80
C GLU A 13 -40.85 -73.49 -22.15
N ARG A 14 -41.87 -72.94 -21.47
CA ARG A 14 -41.75 -71.68 -20.72
C ARG A 14 -40.85 -71.81 -19.52
N VAL A 15 -40.96 -72.91 -18.76
CA VAL A 15 -40.09 -73.20 -17.62
C VAL A 15 -38.64 -73.33 -18.10
N LYS A 16 -38.39 -74.05 -19.19
CA LYS A 16 -37.05 -74.19 -19.78
C LYS A 16 -36.44 -72.83 -20.17
N LYS A 17 -37.22 -71.93 -20.77
CA LYS A 17 -36.78 -70.56 -21.10
C LYS A 17 -36.49 -69.71 -19.86
N LEU A 18 -37.24 -69.90 -18.78
CA LEU A 18 -37.00 -69.19 -17.51
C LEU A 18 -35.75 -69.73 -16.80
N GLU A 19 -35.55 -71.04 -16.81
CA GLU A 19 -34.36 -71.69 -16.26
C GLU A 19 -33.10 -71.23 -17.00
N GLU A 20 -33.13 -71.17 -18.33
CA GLU A 20 -32.00 -70.69 -19.14
C GLU A 20 -31.64 -69.22 -18.83
N LYS A 21 -32.64 -68.37 -18.58
CA LYS A 21 -32.43 -66.95 -18.26
C LYS A 21 -31.88 -66.70 -16.87
N ILE A 22 -32.23 -67.52 -15.89
CA ILE A 22 -31.83 -67.32 -14.49
C ILE A 22 -30.52 -68.07 -14.20
N PHE A 23 -30.35 -69.28 -14.72
CA PHE A 23 -29.25 -70.17 -14.37
C PHE A 23 -28.17 -70.28 -15.45
N GLY A 24 -28.44 -69.82 -16.69
CA GLY A 24 -27.47 -69.92 -17.78
C GLY A 24 -27.01 -71.38 -18.02
N PRO A 25 -25.75 -71.63 -18.40
CA PRO A 25 -25.24 -72.97 -18.72
C PRO A 25 -24.87 -73.82 -17.49
N LEU A 26 -25.27 -73.45 -16.27
CA LEU A 26 -24.93 -74.21 -15.06
C LEU A 26 -25.89 -75.40 -14.83
N PRO A 27 -25.41 -76.52 -14.26
CA PRO A 27 -26.22 -77.73 -14.05
C PRO A 27 -27.34 -77.49 -13.03
N LYS A 28 -28.53 -78.03 -13.35
CA LYS A 28 -29.82 -77.80 -12.66
C LYS A 28 -29.84 -78.12 -11.15
N ASP A 29 -28.87 -78.86 -10.64
CA ASP A 29 -28.81 -79.37 -9.25
C ASP A 29 -27.78 -78.64 -8.35
N ALA A 30 -27.21 -77.51 -8.79
CA ALA A 30 -26.29 -76.73 -7.94
C ALA A 30 -27.03 -75.89 -6.90
N GLU A 31 -26.42 -75.66 -5.73
CA GLU A 31 -26.94 -74.74 -4.72
C GLU A 31 -26.88 -73.30 -5.25
N TYR A 32 -28.03 -72.74 -5.60
CA TYR A 32 -28.09 -71.44 -6.28
C TYR A 32 -28.09 -70.28 -5.29
N PRO A 33 -27.27 -69.24 -5.51
CA PRO A 33 -27.39 -68.02 -4.75
C PRO A 33 -28.73 -67.36 -5.06
N GLU A 34 -29.39 -66.87 -4.02
CA GLU A 34 -30.66 -66.18 -4.13
C GLU A 34 -30.47 -64.89 -4.97
N VAL A 35 -30.88 -64.96 -6.24
CA VAL A 35 -30.68 -63.89 -7.25
C VAL A 35 -31.32 -62.58 -6.78
N VAL A 36 -32.42 -62.68 -6.03
CA VAL A 36 -33.10 -61.52 -5.44
C VAL A 36 -32.24 -60.86 -4.37
N SER A 37 -31.57 -61.62 -3.50
CA SER A 37 -30.73 -61.06 -2.44
C SER A 37 -29.40 -60.53 -2.98
N THR A 38 -28.83 -61.17 -4.00
CA THR A 38 -27.63 -60.64 -4.69
C THR A 38 -27.94 -59.36 -5.47
N LEU A 39 -29.08 -59.28 -6.17
CA LEU A 39 -29.51 -58.05 -6.85
C LEU A 39 -29.87 -56.94 -5.85
N ALA A 40 -30.53 -57.27 -4.74
CA ALA A 40 -30.81 -56.33 -3.68
C ALA A 40 -29.51 -55.82 -3.01
N SER A 41 -28.54 -56.71 -2.81
CA SER A 41 -27.22 -56.35 -2.29
C SER A 41 -26.46 -55.44 -3.26
N LEU A 42 -26.46 -55.76 -4.56
CA LEU A 42 -25.87 -54.91 -5.60
C LEU A 42 -26.55 -53.55 -5.67
N GLY A 43 -27.89 -53.51 -5.58
CA GLY A 43 -28.65 -52.26 -5.51
C GLY A 43 -28.30 -51.43 -4.27
N GLY A 44 -28.10 -52.08 -3.11
CA GLY A 44 -27.63 -51.43 -1.89
C GLY A 44 -26.19 -50.93 -1.98
N GLN A 45 -25.29 -51.69 -2.61
CA GLN A 45 -23.91 -51.29 -2.87
C GLN A 45 -23.83 -50.12 -3.85
N LEU A 46 -24.63 -50.15 -4.92
CA LEU A 46 -24.68 -49.07 -5.91
C LEU A 46 -25.34 -47.82 -5.32
N GLY A 47 -26.42 -47.98 -4.54
CA GLY A 47 -27.05 -46.89 -3.81
C GLY A 47 -26.13 -46.27 -2.75
N SER A 48 -25.34 -47.09 -2.03
CA SER A 48 -24.36 -46.58 -1.08
C SER A 48 -23.17 -45.90 -1.78
N ALA A 49 -22.69 -46.41 -2.91
CA ALA A 49 -21.64 -45.78 -3.71
C ALA A 49 -22.08 -44.43 -4.32
N LEU A 50 -23.33 -44.32 -4.77
CA LEU A 50 -23.89 -43.05 -5.23
C LEU A 50 -24.12 -42.07 -4.06
N GLY A 51 -24.64 -42.58 -2.94
CA GLY A 51 -24.87 -41.77 -1.74
C GLY A 51 -23.59 -41.26 -1.09
N THR A 52 -22.49 -42.02 -1.11
CA THR A 52 -21.18 -41.55 -0.62
C THR A 52 -20.59 -40.47 -1.51
N ARG A 53 -20.76 -40.57 -2.83
CA ARG A 53 -20.35 -39.53 -3.78
C ARG A 53 -21.09 -38.21 -3.51
N ASP A 54 -22.40 -38.23 -3.33
CA ASP A 54 -23.19 -37.03 -3.07
C ASP A 54 -22.82 -36.38 -1.73
N ARG A 55 -22.64 -37.21 -0.69
CA ARG A 55 -22.16 -36.74 0.63
C ARG A 55 -20.76 -36.15 0.54
N MET A 56 -19.85 -36.78 -0.21
CA MET A 56 -18.49 -36.29 -0.41
C MET A 56 -18.50 -34.94 -1.15
N MET A 57 -19.33 -34.78 -2.18
CA MET A 57 -19.46 -33.51 -2.89
C MET A 57 -19.99 -32.39 -1.98
N MET A 58 -20.95 -32.70 -1.10
CA MET A 58 -21.45 -31.75 -0.11
C MET A 58 -20.37 -31.33 0.91
N VAL A 59 -19.54 -32.28 1.36
CA VAL A 59 -18.41 -31.99 2.26
C VAL A 59 -17.34 -31.16 1.55
N MET A 60 -17.01 -31.47 0.29
CA MET A 60 -16.03 -30.70 -0.49
C MET A 60 -16.47 -29.24 -0.70
N LYS A 61 -17.75 -28.98 -0.96
CA LYS A 61 -18.28 -27.61 -1.02
C LYS A 61 -18.17 -26.86 0.30
N ARG A 62 -18.39 -27.56 1.42
CA ARG A 62 -18.22 -26.98 2.76
C ARG A 62 -16.76 -26.81 3.15
N LEU A 63 -15.84 -27.56 2.55
CA LEU A 63 -14.41 -27.45 2.82
C LEU A 63 -13.86 -26.10 2.34
N GLU A 64 -14.27 -25.64 1.16
CA GLU A 64 -13.93 -24.30 0.65
C GLU A 64 -14.44 -23.18 1.57
N GLU A 65 -15.65 -23.36 2.11
CA GLU A 65 -16.24 -22.43 3.08
C GLU A 65 -15.51 -22.47 4.43
N LEU A 66 -15.11 -23.66 4.88
CA LEU A 66 -14.33 -23.84 6.12
C LEU A 66 -12.92 -23.26 6.00
N GLU A 67 -12.27 -23.44 4.85
CA GLU A 67 -10.96 -22.86 4.53
C GLU A 67 -11.02 -21.33 4.60
N ARG A 68 -12.10 -20.74 4.08
CA ARG A 68 -12.35 -19.30 4.19
C ARG A 68 -12.55 -18.84 5.64
N TYR A 69 -13.24 -19.62 6.47
CA TYR A 69 -13.40 -19.30 7.90
C TYR A 69 -12.13 -19.53 8.72
N LEU A 70 -11.21 -20.37 8.25
CA LEU A 70 -9.91 -20.62 8.87
C LEU A 70 -8.84 -19.61 8.46
N ASP A 71 -9.11 -18.74 7.47
CA ASP A 71 -8.21 -17.64 7.13
C ASP A 71 -8.22 -16.59 8.26
N PRO A 72 -7.08 -16.34 8.93
CA PRO A 72 -6.98 -15.33 9.99
C PRO A 72 -7.38 -13.92 9.51
N SER A 73 -7.26 -13.65 8.21
CA SER A 73 -7.66 -12.38 7.59
C SER A 73 -9.18 -12.21 7.50
N TYR A 74 -9.94 -13.32 7.53
CA TYR A 74 -11.41 -13.30 7.47
C TYR A 74 -12.01 -12.80 8.80
N GLY A 75 -11.41 -13.17 9.93
CA GLY A 75 -11.79 -12.63 11.25
C GLY A 75 -11.45 -11.15 11.41
N GLU A 76 -10.24 -10.74 11.00
CA GLU A 76 -9.80 -9.35 11.14
C GLU A 76 -10.66 -8.33 10.36
N SER A 77 -11.25 -8.75 9.24
CA SER A 77 -12.10 -7.88 8.41
C SER A 77 -13.57 -7.89 8.83
N LEU A 78 -14.04 -8.92 9.54
CA LEU A 78 -15.43 -9.06 10.00
C LEU A 78 -15.64 -8.59 11.46
N GLU A 79 -14.59 -8.61 12.30
CA GLU A 79 -14.71 -8.49 13.76
C GLU A 79 -14.36 -7.11 14.34
N LEU A 80 -14.19 -6.07 13.53
CA LEU A 80 -14.23 -4.70 14.05
C LEU A 80 -15.68 -4.36 14.41
N THR A 81 -16.11 -4.87 15.56
CA THR A 81 -17.36 -4.50 16.23
C THR A 81 -17.38 -2.98 16.39
N ASP A 82 -18.55 -2.35 16.21
CA ASP A 82 -18.64 -0.89 16.21
C ASP A 82 -18.14 -0.25 17.52
N SER A 83 -18.15 -0.98 18.63
CA SER A 83 -17.50 -0.59 19.89
C SER A 83 -15.97 -0.47 19.75
N ILE A 84 -15.31 -1.41 19.08
CA ILE A 84 -13.86 -1.40 18.87
C ILE A 84 -13.47 -0.27 17.92
N LYS A 85 -14.29 0.00 16.89
CA LYS A 85 -14.08 1.16 16.01
C LYS A 85 -14.18 2.47 16.79
N LEU A 86 -15.16 2.59 17.69
CA LEU A 86 -15.32 3.75 18.55
C LEU A 86 -14.11 3.91 19.48
N ASP A 87 -13.70 2.85 20.17
CA ASP A 87 -12.53 2.88 21.05
C ASP A 87 -11.24 3.22 20.29
N LEU A 88 -11.08 2.70 19.07
CA LEU A 88 -9.95 3.01 18.21
C LEU A 88 -9.94 4.48 17.79
N VAL A 89 -11.10 5.04 17.44
CA VAL A 89 -11.24 6.45 17.06
C VAL A 89 -10.95 7.35 18.27
N LEU A 90 -11.50 7.03 19.45
CA LEU A 90 -11.25 7.78 20.68
C LEU A 90 -9.78 7.71 21.10
N ALA A 91 -9.16 6.52 21.05
CA ALA A 91 -7.75 6.35 21.37
C ALA A 91 -6.83 7.12 20.41
N ARG A 92 -7.24 7.32 19.15
CA ARG A 92 -6.48 8.04 18.14
C ARG A 92 -6.90 9.51 17.98
N GLU A 93 -7.90 9.99 18.70
CA GLU A 93 -8.45 11.33 18.53
C GLU A 93 -7.36 12.42 18.70
N GLU A 94 -6.58 12.32 19.77
CA GLU A 94 -5.49 13.26 20.05
C GLU A 94 -4.43 13.25 18.93
N GLN A 95 -4.08 12.05 18.44
CA GLN A 95 -3.13 11.91 17.34
C GLN A 95 -3.66 12.55 16.06
N LEU A 96 -4.93 12.34 15.71
CA LEU A 96 -5.57 12.96 14.55
C LEU A 96 -5.61 14.48 14.69
N ARG A 97 -5.91 15.00 15.88
CA ARG A 97 -5.97 16.44 16.15
C ARG A 97 -4.60 17.09 16.03
N ASN A 98 -3.56 16.44 16.54
CA ASN A 98 -2.17 16.89 16.41
C ASN A 98 -1.72 16.88 14.94
N GLN A 99 -2.02 15.81 14.20
CA GLN A 99 -1.73 15.74 12.76
C GLN A 99 -2.43 16.85 11.98
N TYR A 100 -3.70 17.14 12.29
CA TYR A 100 -4.43 18.23 11.67
C TYR A 100 -3.80 19.60 11.98
N GLN A 101 -3.38 19.84 13.22
CA GLN A 101 -2.66 21.07 13.57
C GLN A 101 -1.35 21.18 12.80
N HIS A 102 -0.55 20.12 12.72
CA HIS A 102 0.68 20.11 11.94
C HIS A 102 0.43 20.38 10.46
N LEU A 103 -0.60 19.75 9.87
CA LEU A 103 -0.98 19.99 8.48
C LEU A 103 -1.39 21.45 8.26
N ASN A 104 -2.18 22.03 9.17
CA ASN A 104 -2.54 23.45 9.09
C ASN A 104 -1.32 24.37 9.20
N THR A 105 -0.38 24.09 10.11
CA THR A 105 0.86 24.86 10.20
C THR A 105 1.68 24.75 8.91
N MET A 106 1.82 23.55 8.35
CA MET A 106 2.50 23.32 7.08
C MET A 106 1.81 24.06 5.93
N ASN A 107 0.48 24.06 5.88
CA ASN A 107 -0.27 24.76 4.85
C ASN A 107 -0.09 26.29 4.96
N SER A 108 -0.04 26.82 6.19
CA SER A 108 0.25 28.24 6.41
C SER A 108 1.69 28.63 6.08
N LEU A 109 2.64 27.70 6.24
CA LEU A 109 4.05 27.93 5.89
C LEU A 109 4.30 27.79 4.39
N LYS A 110 3.50 27.01 3.67
CA LYS A 110 3.59 26.87 2.21
C LYS A 110 3.47 28.23 1.50
N SER A 111 2.58 29.11 1.95
CA SER A 111 2.45 30.45 1.36
C SER A 111 3.68 31.35 1.58
N VAL A 112 4.51 31.05 2.59
CA VAL A 112 5.77 31.78 2.82
C VAL A 112 6.86 31.29 1.85
N LEU A 113 6.90 29.99 1.57
CA LEU A 113 7.83 29.40 0.59
C LEU A 113 7.54 29.87 -0.84
N ASP A 114 6.25 30.02 -1.19
CA ASP A 114 5.82 30.55 -2.48
C ASP A 114 5.90 32.09 -2.55
N SER A 115 6.43 32.75 -1.51
CA SER A 115 6.50 34.22 -1.52
C SER A 115 7.55 34.72 -2.52
N GLN A 116 7.12 35.65 -3.37
CA GLN A 116 7.93 36.28 -4.40
C GLN A 116 9.22 36.89 -3.83
N HIS A 117 9.22 37.31 -2.56
CA HIS A 117 10.39 37.85 -1.87
C HIS A 117 11.59 36.90 -1.83
N ILE A 118 11.36 35.59 -1.63
CA ILE A 118 12.45 34.59 -1.63
C ILE A 118 13.03 34.45 -3.04
N SER A 119 12.16 34.46 -4.06
CA SER A 119 12.59 34.42 -5.46
C SER A 119 13.36 35.69 -5.86
N ASP A 120 12.91 36.86 -5.42
CA ASP A 120 13.52 38.15 -5.74
C ASP A 120 14.84 38.37 -4.99
N THR A 121 15.12 37.63 -3.92
CA THR A 121 16.38 37.72 -3.17
C THR A 121 17.58 37.34 -4.05
N ALA A 122 17.40 36.42 -5.00
CA ALA A 122 18.46 36.07 -5.96
C ALA A 122 18.81 37.24 -6.89
N ASN A 123 17.80 38.02 -7.32
CA ASN A 123 17.99 39.19 -8.17
C ASN A 123 18.64 40.37 -7.41
N LEU A 124 18.29 40.53 -6.13
CA LEU A 124 18.87 41.55 -5.26
C LEU A 124 20.36 41.31 -4.96
N GLY A 125 20.84 40.06 -5.05
CA GLY A 125 22.24 39.71 -4.82
C GLY A 125 23.19 40.41 -5.79
N ASP A 126 22.86 40.43 -7.09
CA ASP A 126 23.71 41.06 -8.11
C ASP A 126 23.75 42.58 -7.95
N GLU A 127 22.61 43.21 -7.62
CA GLU A 127 22.53 44.64 -7.35
C GLU A 127 23.31 45.02 -6.08
N LEU A 128 23.23 44.20 -5.03
CA LEU A 128 23.99 44.38 -3.79
C LEU A 128 25.51 44.28 -4.03
N ILE A 129 25.95 43.35 -4.88
CA ILE A 129 27.36 43.22 -5.26
C ILE A 129 27.83 44.49 -6.00
N GLN A 130 27.02 45.03 -6.92
CA GLN A 130 27.33 46.27 -7.61
C GLN A 130 27.44 47.47 -6.65
N ILE A 131 26.49 47.58 -5.71
CA ILE A 131 26.52 48.64 -4.69
C ILE A 131 27.74 48.50 -3.80
N THR A 132 28.08 47.27 -3.37
CA THR A 132 29.24 47.00 -2.52
C THR A 132 30.54 47.38 -3.23
N ASN A 133 30.68 47.04 -4.51
CA ASN A 133 31.86 47.42 -5.30
C ASN A 133 31.99 48.94 -5.45
N ARG A 134 30.87 49.65 -5.68
CA ARG A 134 30.88 51.11 -5.74
C ARG A 134 31.24 51.73 -4.39
N HIS A 135 30.71 51.18 -3.30
CA HIS A 135 31.02 51.64 -1.95
C HIS A 135 32.51 51.52 -1.63
N ASN A 136 33.13 50.39 -1.97
CA ASN A 136 34.57 50.20 -1.79
C ASN A 136 35.39 51.22 -2.60
N GLN A 137 34.97 51.52 -3.84
CA GLN A 137 35.63 52.54 -4.67
C GLN A 137 35.51 53.95 -4.08
N ASP A 138 34.31 54.29 -3.58
CA ASP A 138 34.05 55.57 -2.94
C ASP A 138 34.87 55.72 -1.64
N GLU A 139 35.01 54.64 -0.86
CA GLU A 139 35.84 54.61 0.34
C GLU A 139 37.33 54.81 0.01
N GLU A 140 37.85 54.09 -0.99
CA GLU A 140 39.22 54.28 -1.48
C GLU A 140 39.46 55.71 -1.96
N ALA A 141 38.53 56.30 -2.73
CA ALA A 141 38.64 57.67 -3.19
C ALA A 141 38.62 58.67 -2.02
N ALA A 142 37.75 58.48 -1.03
CA ALA A 142 37.66 59.33 0.15
C ALA A 142 38.94 59.27 1.00
N THR A 143 39.53 58.08 1.17
CA THR A 143 40.80 57.93 1.88
C THR A 143 41.96 58.61 1.15
N GLN A 144 42.05 58.47 -0.18
CA GLN A 144 43.06 59.15 -0.99
C GLN A 144 42.94 60.67 -0.91
N GLN A 145 41.73 61.21 -1.03
CA GLN A 145 41.48 62.65 -0.87
C GLN A 145 41.86 63.14 0.53
N SER A 146 41.52 62.39 1.57
CA SER A 146 41.91 62.70 2.95
C SER A 146 43.44 62.77 3.11
N ILE A 147 44.17 61.84 2.49
CA ILE A 147 45.64 61.84 2.49
C ILE A 147 46.19 63.08 1.74
N GLN A 148 45.66 63.39 0.56
CA GLN A 148 46.09 64.57 -0.21
C GLN A 148 45.84 65.88 0.55
N ILE A 149 44.68 66.03 1.18
CA ILE A 149 44.36 67.21 1.99
C ILE A 149 45.33 67.34 3.17
N LYS A 150 45.62 66.22 3.87
CA LYS A 150 46.62 66.23 4.95
C LYS A 150 47.99 66.64 4.45
N GLN A 151 48.44 66.10 3.32
CA GLN A 151 49.72 66.48 2.71
C GLN A 151 49.77 67.96 2.33
N MET A 152 48.70 68.51 1.74
CA MET A 152 48.61 69.95 1.44
C MET A 152 48.63 70.79 2.71
N LEU A 153 47.95 70.36 3.77
CA LEU A 153 47.95 71.05 5.05
C LEU A 153 49.34 71.04 5.69
N ASP A 154 50.06 69.91 5.61
CA ASP A 154 51.43 69.79 6.08
C ASP A 154 52.39 70.70 5.30
N GLN A 155 52.23 70.78 3.97
CA GLN A 155 52.99 71.71 3.13
C GLN A 155 52.71 73.16 3.51
N TYR A 156 51.44 73.53 3.72
CA TYR A 156 51.06 74.86 4.17
C TYR A 156 51.67 75.18 5.54
N ASN A 157 51.53 74.27 6.51
CA ASN A 157 52.12 74.42 7.84
C ASN A 157 53.65 74.57 7.77
N ALA A 158 54.32 73.83 6.89
CA ALA A 158 55.76 73.96 6.67
C ALA A 158 56.13 75.35 6.16
N ILE A 159 55.42 75.87 5.16
CA ILE A 159 55.64 77.23 4.59
C ILE A 159 55.38 78.31 5.64
N VAL A 160 54.29 78.21 6.41
CA VAL A 160 53.98 79.17 7.48
C VAL A 160 55.06 79.13 8.56
N SER A 161 55.52 77.95 8.98
CA SER A 161 56.60 77.82 9.97
C SER A 161 57.93 78.38 9.46
N PHE A 162 58.19 78.26 8.16
CA PHE A 162 59.38 78.82 7.51
C PHE A 162 59.30 80.35 7.47
N ASN A 163 58.16 80.90 7.05
CA ASN A 163 57.93 82.34 7.03
C ASN A 163 57.93 82.96 8.44
N MET A 164 57.34 82.30 9.43
CA MET A 164 57.42 82.74 10.83
C MET A 164 58.86 82.74 11.35
N ARG A 165 59.63 81.68 11.07
CA ARG A 165 61.06 81.64 11.44
C ARG A 165 61.86 82.75 10.78
N LYS A 166 61.60 83.02 9.48
CA LYS A 166 62.24 84.11 8.75
C LYS A 166 61.87 85.48 9.33
N ALA A 167 60.59 85.73 9.59
CA ALA A 167 60.13 86.98 10.19
C ALA A 167 60.70 87.21 11.60
N LEU A 168 60.86 86.17 12.40
CA LEU A 168 61.55 86.27 13.70
C LEU A 168 63.04 86.62 13.54
N LEU A 169 63.70 86.11 12.49
CA LEU A 169 65.09 86.47 12.19
C LEU A 169 65.22 87.94 11.74
N ASP A 170 64.29 88.41 10.90
CA ASP A 170 64.26 89.79 10.39
C ASP A 170 63.88 90.83 11.47
N VAL A 171 63.27 90.42 12.59
CA VAL A 171 62.95 91.28 13.75
C VAL A 171 64.07 91.29 14.80
N CYS A 172 64.95 90.28 14.81
CA CYS A 172 66.07 90.18 15.75
C CYS A 172 67.40 90.75 15.22
N LEU A 173 67.43 91.30 14.00
CA LEU A 173 68.55 92.03 13.39
C LEU A 173 68.21 93.51 13.25
#